data_AF-A0A367ZQB4-F1
#
_entry.id   AF-A0A367ZQB4-F1
#
_cell.length_a   1.000
_cell.length_b   1.000
_cell.length_c   1.000
_cell.angle_alpha   90.00
_cell.angle_beta   90.00
_cell.angle_gamma   90.00
#
_symmetry.space_group_name_H-M   'P 1'
#
loop_
_entity.id
_entity.type
_entity.pdbx_description
1 polymer ?
#
loop_
_entity_poly.entity_id
_entity_poly.type
_entity_poly.pdbx_seq_one_letter_code
_entity_poly.pdbx_strand_id
1 'polypeptide(L)'
;MPTAPGLPPTVPSHGLLPEAAANLRRFTRAVSALRDLPQNPHSAPLIRQILRIPALATRLVGLVPFPLPHWYQTSPDEIVVRDRSFNAYEYRHFGQFQTRLNGWIRPISTNVHVDLRFDGRGRRDLGLKGVVSRQGPLTGTLHFTGTDRVGRAWTLQIIMEGLLVNDDGYPSGGTLRITGTDPLQRMATRSVTFPQPILEAPTNPRDRRTRRSRQESHPKP
;
A
#
# COMPACT_ATOMS: atom_id res chain seq x y z
N MET A 1 20.79 41.49 -31.68
CA MET A 1 21.05 40.19 -31.01
C MET A 1 19.81 39.83 -30.21
N PRO A 2 19.09 38.74 -30.53
CA PRO A 2 17.90 38.36 -29.79
C PRO A 2 18.28 37.58 -28.53
N THR A 3 17.66 37.97 -27.43
CA THR A 3 17.72 37.38 -26.09
C THR A 3 17.28 35.92 -26.10
N ALA A 4 18.05 35.05 -25.45
CA ALA A 4 17.67 33.66 -25.24
C ALA A 4 16.37 33.59 -24.41
N PRO A 5 15.38 32.76 -24.80
CA PRO A 5 14.15 32.59 -24.04
C PRO A 5 14.47 31.89 -22.72
N GLY A 6 14.03 32.51 -21.63
CA GLY A 6 14.19 32.00 -20.27
C GLY A 6 13.66 30.58 -20.14
N LEU A 7 14.43 29.75 -19.44
CA LEU A 7 13.99 28.44 -18.97
C LEU A 7 12.61 28.57 -18.30
N PRO A 8 11.65 27.69 -18.59
CA PRO A 8 10.37 27.69 -17.89
C PRO A 8 10.64 27.48 -16.39
N PRO A 9 9.87 28.13 -15.51
CA PRO A 9 10.04 27.99 -14.07
C PRO A 9 9.91 26.52 -13.69
N THR A 10 10.92 25.99 -12.99
CA THR A 10 10.86 24.70 -12.33
C THR A 10 9.68 24.72 -11.37
N VAL A 11 8.57 24.08 -11.73
CA VAL A 11 7.41 23.95 -10.84
C VAL A 11 7.90 23.25 -9.57
N PRO A 12 7.77 23.87 -8.38
CA PRO A 12 8.29 23.29 -7.16
C PRO A 12 7.64 21.92 -6.92
N SER A 13 8.48 20.95 -6.59
CA SER A 13 8.08 19.64 -6.07
C SER A 13 7.07 19.83 -4.94
N HIS A 14 5.79 19.61 -5.23
CA HIS A 14 4.73 19.60 -4.23
C HIS A 14 5.03 18.48 -3.24
N GLY A 15 5.60 18.84 -2.09
CA GLY A 15 5.87 17.90 -1.00
C GLY A 15 4.62 17.12 -0.58
N LEU A 16 4.83 16.03 0.15
CA LEU A 16 3.73 15.21 0.65
C LEU A 16 3.18 15.78 1.96
N LEU A 17 1.85 15.86 2.06
CA LEU A 17 1.20 16.13 3.35
C LEU A 17 1.54 15.02 4.37
N PRO A 18 1.56 15.31 5.69
CA PRO A 18 1.93 14.34 6.71
C PRO A 18 1.09 13.05 6.69
N GLU A 19 -0.20 13.16 6.38
CA GLU A 19 -1.08 12.01 6.26
C GLU A 19 -0.70 11.12 5.06
N ALA A 20 -0.36 11.73 3.93
CA ALA A 20 0.10 11.00 2.74
C ALA A 20 1.43 10.29 3.02
N ALA A 21 2.35 10.94 3.73
CA ALA A 21 3.61 10.34 4.17
C ALA A 21 3.38 9.15 5.13
N ALA A 22 2.45 9.27 6.08
CA ALA A 22 2.10 8.16 6.98
C ALA A 22 1.45 6.98 6.24
N ASN A 23 0.58 7.25 5.25
CA ASN A 23 0.01 6.21 4.40
C ASN A 23 1.07 5.53 3.53
N LEU A 24 2.04 6.30 3.03
CA LEU A 24 3.17 5.78 2.26
C LEU A 24 4.07 4.85 3.11
N ARG A 25 4.40 5.23 4.35
CA ARG A 25 5.16 4.37 5.28
C ARG A 25 4.44 3.05 5.57
N ARG A 26 3.11 3.10 5.75
CA ARG A 26 2.30 1.89 5.96
C ARG A 26 2.25 1.04 4.70
N PHE A 27 2.19 1.68 3.54
CA PHE A 27 2.15 1.01 2.23
C PHE A 27 3.45 0.24 1.96
N THR A 28 4.60 0.87 2.08
CA THR A 28 5.90 0.22 1.86
C THR A 28 6.12 -0.96 2.80
N ARG A 29 5.78 -0.83 4.09
CA ARG A 29 5.83 -1.94 5.05
C ARG A 29 4.90 -3.09 4.65
N ALA A 30 3.70 -2.77 4.17
CA ALA A 30 2.77 -3.79 3.69
C ALA A 30 3.27 -4.51 2.43
N VAL A 31 3.95 -3.81 1.53
CA VAL A 31 4.62 -4.45 0.38
C VAL A 31 5.82 -5.29 0.85
N SER A 32 6.62 -4.82 1.82
CA SER A 32 7.70 -5.64 2.40
C SER A 32 7.17 -6.93 3.02
N ALA A 33 5.97 -6.92 3.62
CA ALA A 33 5.35 -8.14 4.12
C ALA A 33 5.12 -9.22 3.02
N LEU A 34 4.95 -8.84 1.75
CA LEU A 34 4.92 -9.80 0.63
C LEU A 34 6.27 -10.52 0.45
N ARG A 35 7.38 -9.82 0.68
CA ARG A 35 8.74 -10.38 0.59
C ARG A 35 9.03 -11.35 1.71
N ASP A 36 8.49 -11.07 2.89
CA ASP A 36 8.73 -11.84 4.10
C ASP A 36 7.80 -13.06 4.22
N LEU A 37 6.64 -13.02 3.56
CA LEU A 37 5.64 -14.10 3.63
C LEU A 37 6.20 -15.49 3.26
N PRO A 38 7.07 -15.68 2.24
CA PRO A 38 7.68 -16.98 1.96
C PRO A 38 8.51 -17.54 3.11
N GLN A 39 9.08 -16.69 3.98
CA GLN A 39 9.84 -17.13 5.15
C GLN A 39 8.94 -17.54 6.31
N ASN A 40 7.74 -16.95 6.38
CA ASN A 40 6.75 -17.27 7.39
C ASN A 40 5.34 -17.35 6.76
N PRO A 41 5.06 -18.42 5.99
CA PRO A 41 3.85 -18.53 5.17
C PRO A 41 2.56 -18.64 6.00
N HIS A 42 2.66 -19.05 7.27
CA HIS A 42 1.51 -19.14 8.19
C HIS A 42 1.23 -17.83 8.95
N SER A 43 2.00 -16.77 8.68
CA SER A 43 1.92 -15.52 9.45
C SER A 43 0.66 -14.72 9.13
N ALA A 44 -0.37 -14.87 9.97
CA ALA A 44 -1.56 -14.02 9.92
C ALA A 44 -1.24 -12.50 9.97
N PRO A 45 -0.26 -12.03 10.77
CA PRO A 45 0.17 -10.63 10.74
C PRO A 45 0.65 -10.15 9.36
N LEU A 46 1.49 -10.94 8.67
CA LEU A 46 1.98 -10.58 7.32
C LEU A 46 0.83 -10.55 6.32
N ILE A 47 -0.04 -11.57 6.33
CA ILE A 47 -1.20 -11.64 5.44
C ILE A 47 -2.15 -10.45 5.67
N ARG A 48 -2.40 -10.04 6.92
CA ARG A 48 -3.19 -8.84 7.24
C ARG A 48 -2.56 -7.55 6.72
N GLN A 49 -1.23 -7.46 6.69
CA GLN A 49 -0.55 -6.29 6.12
C GLN A 49 -0.73 -6.25 4.61
N ILE A 50 -0.56 -7.39 3.92
CA ILE A 50 -0.77 -7.52 2.48
C ILE A 50 -2.18 -7.10 2.07
N LEU A 51 -3.19 -7.56 2.82
CA LEU A 51 -4.59 -7.19 2.62
C LEU A 51 -4.86 -5.68 2.69
N ARG A 52 -4.01 -4.89 3.35
CA ARG A 52 -4.16 -3.43 3.48
C ARG A 52 -3.60 -2.65 2.29
N ILE A 53 -2.78 -3.28 1.44
CA ILE A 53 -2.11 -2.59 0.31
C ILE A 53 -3.12 -1.81 -0.55
N PRO A 54 -4.26 -2.39 -1.00
CA PRO A 54 -5.17 -1.66 -1.88
C PRO A 54 -5.79 -0.43 -1.21
N ALA A 55 -6.17 -0.53 0.07
CA ALA A 55 -6.75 0.61 0.81
C ALA A 55 -5.74 1.73 1.07
N LEU A 56 -4.46 1.40 1.24
CA LEU A 56 -3.41 2.41 1.37
C LEU A 56 -3.14 3.07 0.01
N ALA A 57 -3.09 2.27 -1.06
CA ALA A 57 -2.86 2.76 -2.42
C ALA A 57 -4.01 3.66 -2.92
N THR A 58 -5.27 3.32 -2.63
CA THR A 58 -6.41 4.20 -2.99
C THR A 58 -6.35 5.56 -2.35
N ARG A 59 -5.99 5.61 -1.06
CA ARG A 59 -5.79 6.87 -0.34
C ARG A 59 -4.65 7.69 -0.95
N LEU A 60 -3.60 7.04 -1.43
CA LEU A 60 -2.50 7.72 -2.10
C LEU A 60 -2.95 8.30 -3.46
N VAL A 61 -3.77 7.60 -4.24
CA VAL A 61 -4.22 8.08 -5.56
C VAL A 61 -5.49 8.95 -5.52
N GLY A 62 -6.19 9.02 -4.38
CA GLY A 62 -7.38 9.87 -4.18
C GLY A 62 -8.69 9.24 -4.69
N LEU A 63 -8.76 7.91 -4.77
CA LEU A 63 -9.96 7.18 -5.17
C LEU A 63 -10.88 6.88 -3.97
N VAL A 64 -12.14 6.54 -4.26
CA VAL A 64 -13.08 6.06 -3.23
C VAL A 64 -12.51 4.81 -2.55
N PRO A 65 -12.65 4.66 -1.22
CA PRO A 65 -12.14 3.49 -0.51
C PRO A 65 -12.66 2.17 -1.10
N PHE A 66 -11.75 1.24 -1.37
CA PHE A 66 -12.14 -0.08 -1.86
C PHE A 66 -12.73 -0.93 -0.73
N PRO A 67 -13.80 -1.69 -1.01
CA PRO A 67 -14.47 -2.54 -0.03
C PRO A 67 -13.66 -3.81 0.21
N LEU A 68 -12.65 -3.73 1.07
CA LEU A 68 -11.79 -4.86 1.38
C LEU A 68 -12.44 -5.86 2.35
N PRO A 69 -11.95 -7.12 2.38
CA PRO A 69 -12.27 -8.05 3.45
C PRO A 69 -11.83 -7.47 4.81
N HIS A 70 -12.73 -7.47 5.80
CA HIS A 70 -12.56 -6.70 7.04
C HIS A 70 -11.68 -7.40 8.09
N TRP A 71 -11.54 -8.72 8.04
CA TRP A 71 -10.88 -9.50 9.09
C TRP A 71 -10.23 -10.76 8.53
N TYR A 72 -8.93 -10.94 8.79
CA TYR A 72 -8.21 -12.15 8.44
C TYR A 72 -7.57 -12.77 9.68
N GLN A 73 -7.89 -14.04 9.90
CA GLN A 73 -7.43 -14.85 11.01
C GLN A 73 -7.18 -16.26 10.48
N THR A 74 -6.06 -16.84 10.88
CA THR A 74 -5.71 -18.23 10.57
C THR A 74 -6.36 -19.16 11.59
N SER A 75 -6.73 -20.36 11.14
CA SER A 75 -7.11 -21.46 12.03
C SER A 75 -5.88 -22.34 12.31
N PRO A 76 -5.72 -22.91 13.51
CA PRO A 76 -4.61 -23.82 13.81
C PRO A 76 -4.59 -25.09 12.94
N ASP A 77 -5.74 -25.51 12.39
CA ASP A 77 -5.87 -26.71 11.55
C ASP A 77 -5.57 -26.46 10.07
N GLU A 78 -5.21 -25.24 9.70
CA GLU A 78 -5.01 -24.88 8.30
C GLU A 78 -3.63 -25.24 7.78
N ILE A 79 -3.61 -26.04 6.72
CA ILE A 79 -2.39 -26.52 6.09
C ILE A 79 -2.05 -25.60 4.91
N VAL A 80 -0.87 -24.97 4.97
CA VAL A 80 -0.23 -24.39 3.78
C VAL A 80 0.55 -25.51 3.11
N VAL A 81 0.21 -25.83 1.87
CA VAL A 81 0.86 -26.90 1.13
C VAL A 81 2.11 -26.32 0.49
N ARG A 82 3.29 -26.80 0.89
CA ARG A 82 4.52 -26.47 0.19
C ARG A 82 4.68 -27.40 -1.01
N ASP A 83 4.51 -26.85 -2.20
CA ASP A 83 4.86 -27.56 -3.43
C ASP A 83 6.39 -27.62 -3.55
N ARG A 84 6.93 -28.82 -3.35
CA ARG A 84 8.38 -29.08 -3.40
C ARG A 84 8.95 -29.00 -4.81
N SER A 85 8.13 -29.23 -5.84
CA SER A 85 8.55 -29.22 -7.25
C SER A 85 8.80 -27.80 -7.76
N PHE A 86 8.06 -26.83 -7.23
CA PHE A 86 8.18 -25.42 -7.65
C PHE A 86 8.69 -24.49 -6.55
N ASN A 87 8.98 -25.02 -5.35
CA ASN A 87 9.30 -24.25 -4.15
C ASN A 87 8.27 -23.13 -3.88
N ALA A 88 7.00 -23.42 -4.14
CA ALA A 88 5.89 -22.52 -3.94
C ALA A 88 5.13 -22.90 -2.66
N TYR A 89 4.56 -21.90 -1.99
CA TYR A 89 3.60 -22.11 -0.92
C TYR A 89 2.21 -21.89 -1.49
N GLU A 90 1.39 -22.94 -1.46
CA GLU A 90 0.03 -22.97 -1.95
C GLU A 90 -0.94 -22.88 -0.77
N TYR A 91 -1.86 -21.92 -0.86
CA TYR A 91 -2.94 -21.70 0.08
C TYR A 91 -4.23 -22.28 -0.51
N ARG A 92 -4.90 -23.14 0.26
CA ARG A 92 -6.18 -23.74 -0.10
C ARG A 92 -7.17 -23.52 1.04
N HIS A 93 -8.08 -22.56 0.85
CA HIS A 93 -9.03 -22.14 1.88
C HIS A 93 -8.36 -21.76 3.22
N PHE A 94 -7.17 -21.16 3.15
CA PHE A 94 -6.36 -20.79 4.31
C PHE A 94 -6.94 -19.53 4.97
N GLY A 95 -7.66 -19.66 6.06
CA GLY A 95 -8.22 -18.59 6.86
C GLY A 95 -9.63 -18.94 7.33
N GLN A 96 -10.10 -18.23 8.35
CA GLN A 96 -11.42 -18.46 8.91
C GLN A 96 -12.57 -18.05 7.97
N PHE A 97 -13.79 -18.47 8.34
CA PHE A 97 -15.04 -18.26 7.61
C PHE A 97 -15.26 -16.84 7.04
N GLN A 98 -14.73 -15.80 7.69
CA GLN A 98 -14.91 -14.42 7.24
C GLN A 98 -14.08 -14.05 5.99
N THR A 99 -12.88 -14.62 5.84
CA THR A 99 -11.97 -14.37 4.71
C THR A 99 -11.03 -15.55 4.53
N ARG A 100 -11.15 -16.22 3.38
CA ARG A 100 -10.29 -17.35 3.01
C ARG A 100 -9.24 -16.91 2.00
N LEU A 101 -8.01 -17.37 2.18
CA LEU A 101 -6.91 -17.18 1.22
C LEU A 101 -6.75 -18.42 0.35
N ASN A 102 -6.69 -18.19 -0.95
CA ASN A 102 -6.42 -19.18 -1.98
C ASN A 102 -5.27 -18.70 -2.87
N GLY A 103 -4.59 -19.63 -3.54
CA GLY A 103 -3.56 -19.31 -4.54
C GLY A 103 -2.16 -19.63 -4.05
N TRP A 104 -1.14 -18.93 -4.52
CA TRP A 104 0.25 -19.28 -4.24
C TRP A 104 1.18 -18.08 -4.14
N ILE A 105 2.28 -18.30 -3.42
CA ILE A 105 3.45 -17.43 -3.38
C ILE A 105 4.71 -18.23 -3.67
N ARG A 106 5.55 -17.72 -4.56
CA ARG A 106 6.74 -18.43 -5.05
C ARG A 106 7.96 -17.51 -5.05
N PRO A 107 8.93 -17.72 -4.15
CA PRO A 107 10.23 -17.06 -4.26
C PRO A 107 11.05 -17.71 -5.39
N ILE A 108 11.46 -16.92 -6.39
CA ILE A 108 12.32 -17.32 -7.51
C ILE A 108 13.55 -16.43 -7.53
N SER A 109 14.72 -16.99 -7.20
CA SER A 109 16.02 -16.28 -7.20
C SER A 109 15.93 -14.91 -6.49
N THR A 110 15.85 -13.82 -7.26
CA THR A 110 15.82 -12.43 -6.83
C THR A 110 14.42 -11.84 -6.65
N ASN A 111 13.35 -12.58 -6.93
CA ASN A 111 11.97 -12.10 -6.94
C ASN A 111 11.03 -13.01 -6.15
N VAL A 112 9.88 -12.46 -5.76
CA VAL A 112 8.75 -13.16 -5.15
C VAL A 112 7.56 -12.94 -6.07
N HIS A 113 7.06 -14.03 -6.66
CA HIS A 113 5.87 -14.05 -7.49
C HIS A 113 4.66 -14.42 -6.64
N VAL A 114 3.54 -13.76 -6.90
CA VAL A 114 2.29 -13.97 -6.16
C VAL A 114 1.10 -14.09 -7.10
N ASP A 115 0.21 -15.01 -6.76
CA ASP A 115 -1.16 -15.10 -7.28
C ASP A 115 -2.05 -15.52 -6.11
N LEU A 116 -2.55 -14.53 -5.37
CA LEU A 116 -3.34 -14.72 -4.16
C LEU A 116 -4.75 -14.23 -4.39
N ARG A 117 -5.73 -14.96 -3.85
CA ARG A 117 -7.14 -14.59 -3.86
C ARG A 117 -7.69 -14.66 -2.45
N PHE A 118 -8.28 -13.56 -1.99
CA PHE A 118 -8.98 -13.48 -0.73
C PHE A 118 -10.47 -13.45 -0.98
N ASP A 119 -11.16 -14.51 -0.56
CA ASP A 119 -12.60 -14.66 -0.70
C ASP A 119 -13.26 -14.28 0.63
N GLY A 120 -13.80 -13.07 0.69
CA GLY A 120 -14.51 -12.54 1.85
C GLY A 120 -16.02 -12.78 1.78
N ARG A 121 -16.66 -12.87 2.96
CA ARG A 121 -18.12 -12.96 3.05
C ARG A 121 -18.80 -11.75 2.41
N GLY A 122 -19.87 -11.99 1.65
CA GLY A 122 -20.71 -10.93 1.05
C GLY A 122 -20.18 -10.37 -0.26
N ARG A 123 -19.69 -11.24 -1.16
CA ARG A 123 -19.18 -10.90 -2.50
C ARG A 123 -18.04 -9.88 -2.49
N ARG A 124 -17.18 -9.97 -1.48
CA ARG A 124 -15.98 -9.15 -1.39
C ARG A 124 -14.80 -10.03 -1.68
N ASP A 125 -14.37 -10.02 -2.93
CA ASP A 125 -13.15 -10.69 -3.31
C ASP A 125 -12.02 -9.69 -3.56
N LEU A 126 -10.81 -10.19 -3.35
CA LEU A 126 -9.58 -9.48 -3.64
C LEU A 126 -8.61 -10.45 -4.30
N GLY A 127 -8.34 -10.24 -5.59
CA GLY A 127 -7.20 -10.84 -6.27
C GLY A 127 -5.96 -9.96 -6.11
N LEU A 128 -4.81 -10.61 -5.96
CA LEU A 128 -3.48 -10.03 -6.01
C LEU A 128 -2.62 -10.89 -6.93
N LYS A 129 -2.13 -10.32 -8.02
CA LYS A 129 -1.16 -10.96 -8.91
C LYS A 129 0.03 -10.05 -9.11
N GLY A 130 1.23 -10.62 -9.19
CA GLY A 130 2.40 -9.82 -9.55
C GLY A 130 3.72 -10.38 -9.10
N VAL A 131 4.70 -9.50 -9.09
CA VAL A 131 6.07 -9.80 -8.72
C VAL A 131 6.67 -8.63 -7.94
N VAL A 132 7.45 -8.94 -6.92
CA VAL A 132 8.27 -7.97 -6.19
C VAL A 132 9.67 -8.53 -6.00
N SER A 133 10.69 -7.69 -6.06
CA SER A 133 12.06 -8.08 -5.72
C SER A 133 12.10 -8.65 -4.30
N ARG A 134 12.86 -9.73 -4.11
CA ARG A 134 12.97 -10.46 -2.83
C ARG A 134 13.84 -9.73 -1.82
N GLN A 135 14.81 -8.96 -2.30
CA GLN A 135 15.83 -8.28 -1.51
C GLN A 135 16.25 -6.97 -2.19
N GLY A 136 16.91 -6.09 -1.42
CA GLY A 136 17.30 -4.76 -1.90
C GLY A 136 16.11 -3.80 -2.11
N PRO A 137 16.23 -2.82 -3.03
CA PRO A 137 15.16 -1.84 -3.31
C PRO A 137 13.85 -2.53 -3.71
N LEU A 138 12.69 -1.99 -3.30
CA LEU A 138 11.37 -2.49 -3.74
C LEU A 138 11.19 -2.17 -5.23
N THR A 139 11.25 -3.21 -6.05
CA THR A 139 11.02 -3.15 -7.49
C THR A 139 9.99 -4.20 -7.85
N GLY A 140 9.05 -3.89 -8.73
CA GLY A 140 8.10 -4.87 -9.21
C GLY A 140 6.74 -4.26 -9.57
N THR A 141 5.85 -5.14 -9.99
CA THR A 141 4.50 -4.77 -10.43
C THR A 141 3.49 -5.65 -9.71
N LEU A 142 2.53 -5.02 -9.05
CA LEU A 142 1.42 -5.69 -8.38
C LEU A 142 0.11 -5.23 -9.01
N HIS A 143 -0.77 -6.19 -9.26
CA HIS A 143 -2.11 -5.99 -9.79
C HIS A 143 -3.11 -6.50 -8.76
N PHE A 144 -4.03 -5.64 -8.38
CA PHE A 144 -5.15 -5.99 -7.53
C PHE A 144 -6.45 -5.85 -8.32
N THR A 145 -7.33 -6.80 -8.10
CA THR A 145 -8.69 -6.81 -8.65
C THR A 145 -9.65 -7.15 -7.53
N GLY A 146 -10.88 -6.68 -7.62
CA GLY A 146 -11.92 -7.11 -6.70
C GLY A 146 -13.28 -6.60 -7.10
N THR A 147 -14.27 -6.99 -6.31
CA THR A 147 -15.66 -6.55 -6.47
C THR A 147 -16.19 -5.95 -5.17
N ASP A 148 -17.10 -4.98 -5.30
CA ASP A 148 -17.85 -4.46 -4.17
C ASP A 148 -19.00 -5.38 -3.75
N ARG A 149 -19.67 -5.04 -2.63
CA ARG A 149 -20.82 -5.82 -2.13
C ARG A 149 -21.97 -5.95 -3.13
N VAL A 150 -22.06 -5.05 -4.10
CA VAL A 150 -23.11 -4.99 -5.14
C VAL A 150 -22.62 -5.65 -6.45
N GLY A 151 -21.36 -6.09 -6.51
CA GLY A 151 -20.74 -6.75 -7.66
C GLY A 151 -20.03 -5.79 -8.63
N ARG A 152 -19.83 -4.52 -8.28
CA ARG A 152 -19.08 -3.57 -9.10
C ARG A 152 -17.58 -3.83 -9.00
N ALA A 153 -16.94 -4.03 -10.14
CA ALA A 153 -15.51 -4.30 -10.20
C ALA A 153 -14.67 -3.05 -9.91
N TRP A 154 -13.50 -3.26 -9.32
CA TRP A 154 -12.45 -2.26 -9.18
C TRP A 154 -11.09 -2.89 -9.47
N THR A 155 -10.15 -2.08 -9.92
CA THR A 155 -8.79 -2.52 -10.27
C THR A 155 -7.75 -1.54 -9.78
N LEU A 156 -6.54 -2.05 -9.53
CA LEU A 156 -5.40 -1.25 -9.09
C LEU A 156 -4.11 -1.89 -9.56
N GLN A 157 -3.28 -1.12 -10.25
CA GLN A 157 -1.92 -1.46 -10.61
C GLN A 157 -0.95 -0.59 -9.82
N ILE A 158 0.05 -1.23 -9.24
CA ILE A 158 1.15 -0.61 -8.51
C ILE A 158 2.44 -1.00 -9.22
N ILE A 159 3.21 -0.01 -9.62
CA ILE A 159 4.53 -0.18 -10.22
C ILE A 159 5.54 0.50 -9.31
N MET A 160 6.57 -0.24 -8.92
CA MET A 160 7.66 0.22 -8.08
C MET A 160 8.96 0.08 -8.86
N GLU A 161 9.68 1.18 -9.00
CA GLU A 161 10.94 1.24 -9.73
C GLU A 161 12.04 1.65 -8.75
N GLY A 162 12.67 0.66 -8.14
CA GLY A 162 13.84 0.86 -7.28
C GLY A 162 13.58 1.68 -6.02
N LEU A 163 12.44 1.46 -5.34
CA LEU A 163 12.15 2.20 -4.10
C LEU A 163 13.12 1.83 -2.99
N LEU A 164 13.97 2.79 -2.61
CA LEU A 164 14.85 2.72 -1.45
C LEU A 164 14.06 3.13 -0.23
N VAL A 165 13.94 2.25 0.76
CA VAL A 165 13.09 2.48 1.95
C VAL A 165 13.98 2.58 3.18
N ASN A 166 13.81 3.66 3.94
CA ASN A 166 14.50 3.86 5.21
C ASN A 166 13.89 2.97 6.31
N ASP A 167 14.55 2.89 7.46
CA ASP A 167 14.08 2.10 8.62
C ASP A 167 12.69 2.54 9.14
N ASP A 168 12.34 3.82 8.98
CA ASP A 168 11.03 4.35 9.33
C ASP A 168 9.92 3.91 8.34
N GLY A 169 10.29 3.28 7.23
CA GLY A 169 9.41 2.85 6.15
C GLY A 169 9.20 3.91 5.07
N TYR A 170 9.79 5.11 5.17
CA TYR A 170 9.61 6.15 4.16
C TYR A 170 10.59 5.96 2.98
N PRO A 171 10.15 6.11 1.73
CA PRO A 171 11.05 6.04 0.59
C PRO A 171 12.03 7.22 0.53
N SER A 172 13.33 6.92 0.44
CA SER A 172 14.41 7.88 0.21
C SER A 172 14.80 8.02 -1.27
N GLY A 173 14.37 7.09 -2.13
CA GLY A 173 14.65 7.12 -3.57
C GLY A 173 13.75 6.18 -4.37
N GLY A 174 13.82 6.28 -5.70
CA GLY A 174 13.03 5.47 -6.64
C GLY A 174 11.69 6.10 -7.02
N THR A 175 10.88 5.37 -7.80
CA THR A 175 9.57 5.83 -8.29
C THR A 175 8.45 4.87 -7.89
N LEU A 176 7.34 5.43 -7.41
CA LEU A 176 6.09 4.71 -7.15
C LEU A 176 5.01 5.25 -8.08
N ARG A 177 4.42 4.37 -8.87
CA ARG A 177 3.28 4.68 -9.74
C ARG A 177 2.10 3.80 -9.35
N ILE A 178 0.96 4.45 -9.11
CA ILE A 178 -0.30 3.80 -8.74
C ILE A 178 -1.34 4.25 -9.74
N THR A 179 -1.98 3.28 -10.40
CA THR A 179 -3.10 3.49 -11.32
C THR A 179 -4.26 2.65 -10.84
N GLY A 180 -5.47 3.18 -10.76
CA GLY A 180 -6.62 2.38 -10.38
C GLY A 180 -7.93 2.92 -10.93
N THR A 181 -8.92 2.04 -10.93
CA THR A 181 -10.31 2.32 -11.28
C THR A 181 -11.19 1.89 -10.12
N ASP A 182 -11.98 2.81 -9.57
CA ASP A 182 -12.87 2.53 -8.44
C ASP A 182 -14.20 1.89 -8.87
N PRO A 183 -15.04 1.41 -7.92
CA PRO A 183 -16.34 0.84 -8.25
C PRO A 183 -17.32 1.81 -8.94
N LEU A 184 -17.07 3.12 -8.88
CA LEU A 184 -17.84 4.16 -9.58
C LEU A 184 -17.26 4.44 -10.98
N GLN A 185 -16.34 3.60 -11.46
CA GLN A 185 -15.64 3.72 -12.74
C GLN A 185 -14.79 4.99 -12.86
N ARG A 186 -14.41 5.61 -11.73
CA ARG A 186 -13.46 6.72 -11.75
C ARG A 186 -12.05 6.14 -11.83
N MET A 187 -11.30 6.60 -12.82
CA MET A 187 -9.90 6.26 -13.00
C MET A 187 -9.02 7.37 -12.43
N ALA A 188 -7.97 7.01 -11.73
CA ALA A 188 -6.94 7.94 -11.28
C ALA A 188 -5.56 7.30 -11.36
N THR A 189 -4.56 8.13 -11.64
CA THR A 189 -3.15 7.74 -11.64
C THR A 189 -2.34 8.74 -10.84
N ARG A 190 -1.44 8.25 -10.00
CA ARG A 190 -0.46 9.05 -9.27
C ARG A 190 0.92 8.45 -9.44
N SER A 191 1.86 9.26 -9.89
CA SER A 191 3.28 8.93 -9.92
C SER A 191 4.03 9.83 -8.94
N VAL A 192 4.91 9.24 -8.13
CA VAL A 192 5.72 9.94 -7.14
C VAL A 192 7.15 9.45 -7.26
N THR A 193 8.08 10.37 -7.55
CA THR A 193 9.53 10.11 -7.54
C THR A 193 10.12 10.63 -6.24
N PHE A 194 10.92 9.81 -5.57
CA PHE A 194 11.52 10.12 -4.27
C PHE A 194 12.98 10.57 -4.43
N PRO A 195 13.50 11.39 -3.48
CA PRO A 195 12.86 11.82 -2.23
C PRO A 195 11.78 12.90 -2.42
N GLN A 196 10.78 12.90 -1.55
CA GLN A 196 9.75 13.95 -1.47
C GLN A 196 9.79 14.61 -0.09
N PRO A 197 9.87 15.95 0.01
CA PRO A 197 9.80 16.63 1.28
C PRO A 197 8.42 16.43 1.91
N ILE A 198 8.36 16.28 3.24
CA ILE A 198 7.10 16.24 3.98
C ILE A 198 6.74 17.68 4.32
N LEU A 199 5.60 18.15 3.84
CA LEU A 199 5.09 19.48 4.15
C LEU A 199 4.63 19.55 5.60
N GLU A 200 4.78 20.71 6.22
CA GLU A 200 4.12 20.97 7.50
C GLU A 200 2.61 20.94 7.32
N ALA A 201 1.89 20.34 8.27
CA ALA A 201 0.43 20.40 8.25
C ALA A 201 0.01 21.87 8.27
N PRO A 202 -0.97 22.30 7.44
CA PRO A 202 -1.47 23.66 7.52
C PRO A 202 -1.97 23.88 8.95
N THR A 203 -1.27 24.74 9.69
CA THR A 203 -1.67 25.08 11.05
C THR A 203 -2.97 25.86 10.92
N ASN A 204 -4.08 25.26 11.34
CA ASN A 204 -5.37 25.94 11.31
C ASN A 204 -5.23 27.26 12.09
N PRO A 205 -5.51 28.44 11.50
CA PRO A 205 -5.33 29.72 12.18
C PRO A 205 -6.13 29.83 13.49
N ARG A 206 -7.18 29.02 13.65
CA ARG A 206 -8.01 28.94 14.86
C ARG A 206 -7.29 28.30 16.06
N ASP A 207 -6.34 27.40 15.86
CA ASP A 207 -5.63 26.74 16.98
C ASP A 207 -4.58 27.64 17.64
N ARG A 208 -4.16 28.73 16.99
CA ARG A 208 -3.26 29.72 17.61
C ARG A 208 -3.95 30.58 18.67
N ARG A 209 -5.29 30.73 18.62
CA ARG A 209 -6.03 31.57 19.58
C ARG A 209 -6.23 30.90 20.94
N THR A 210 -6.36 29.58 20.98
CA THR A 210 -6.61 28.81 22.21
C THR A 210 -5.35 28.59 23.05
N ARG A 211 -4.15 28.68 22.44
CA ARG A 211 -2.89 28.49 23.18
C ARG A 211 -2.41 29.75 23.92
N ARG A 212 -2.74 30.95 23.42
CA ARG A 212 -2.45 32.22 24.14
C ARG A 212 -3.36 32.44 25.35
N SER A 213 -4.64 32.10 25.23
CA SER A 213 -5.63 32.29 26.31
C SER A 213 -5.44 31.35 27.51
N ARG A 214 -4.61 30.31 27.39
CA ARG A 214 -4.25 29.41 28.50
C ARG A 214 -2.95 29.78 29.22
N GLN A 215 -2.17 30.73 28.68
CA GLN A 215 -0.93 31.21 29.32
C GLN A 215 -1.13 32.50 30.13
N GLU A 216 -2.23 33.23 29.94
CA GLU A 216 -2.51 34.49 30.64
C GLU A 216 -3.35 34.32 31.92
N SER A 217 -3.80 33.11 32.27
CA SER A 217 -4.69 32.86 33.43
C SER A 217 -4.00 32.37 34.72
N HIS A 218 -2.68 32.53 34.83
CA HIS A 218 -1.97 32.37 36.10
C HIS A 218 -1.15 33.61 36.47
N PRO A 219 -1.73 34.59 37.18
CA PRO A 219 -0.96 35.33 38.16
C PRO A 219 -0.74 34.42 39.39
N LYS A 220 0.53 34.22 39.75
CA LYS A 220 0.95 33.65 41.03
C LYS A 220 0.61 34.62 42.18
N PRO A 221 0.49 34.11 43.42
CA PRO A 221 -0.22 34.75 44.55
C PRO A 221 0.38 36.07 45.02
#